data_AF-A0A937TRX8-F1
#
_entry.id   AF-A0A937TRX8-F1
#
_cell.length_a   1.000
_cell.length_b   1.000
_cell.length_c   1.000
_cell.angle_alpha   90.00
_cell.angle_beta   90.00
_cell.angle_gamma   90.00
#
_symmetry.space_group_name_H-M   'P 1'
#
loop_
_entity.id
_entity.type
_entity.pdbx_description
1 polymer ?
#
loop_
_entity_poly.entity_id
_entity_poly.type
_entity_poly.pdbx_seq_one_letter_code
_entity_poly.pdbx_strand_id
1 'polypeptide(L)'
;MERIAILVSTSPLRKTTTRLGVTKQRLNLEACIELGRKFDLVILGSLTADEVYQYIEHHLPREIRPKFRLYSRSYFHRFGADAILRTNNDPRNAAWQQILSENGVAFDVLLSRVGSDKRGHQQKFRWDAMSAFVTDPRVTLVTGAEGQLLYDTPEAAV
;
A
#
# COMPACT_ATOMS: atom_id res chain seq x y z
N MET A 1 10.03 1.78 19.16
CA MET A 1 9.00 2.46 18.36
C MET A 1 8.52 1.48 17.31
N GLU A 2 7.21 1.25 17.22
CA GLU A 2 6.63 0.32 16.23
C GLU A 2 6.94 0.83 14.81
N ARG A 3 7.38 -0.05 13.90
CA ARG A 3 7.66 0.28 12.50
C ARG A 3 6.58 -0.29 11.58
N ILE A 4 6.05 0.55 10.70
CA ILE A 4 4.92 0.22 9.82
C ILE A 4 5.39 0.27 8.36
N ALA A 5 5.20 -0.82 7.62
CA ALA A 5 5.34 -0.82 6.17
C ALA A 5 3.96 -0.70 5.50
N ILE A 6 3.83 0.14 4.48
CA ILE A 6 2.62 0.23 3.66
C ILE A 6 2.96 -0.10 2.21
N LEU A 7 2.26 -1.09 1.65
CA LEU A 7 2.35 -1.50 0.26
C LEU A 7 1.02 -1.19 -0.43
N VAL A 8 1.06 -0.34 -1.46
CA VAL A 8 -0.12 0.02 -2.26
C VAL A 8 -0.38 -0.93 -3.44
N SER A 9 0.45 -1.96 -3.57
CA SER A 9 0.38 -2.98 -4.60
C SER A 9 1.00 -4.27 -4.07
N THR A 10 0.50 -5.41 -4.54
CA THR A 10 1.13 -6.70 -4.25
C THR A 10 2.36 -6.97 -5.12
N SER A 11 2.65 -6.16 -6.15
CA SER A 11 3.77 -6.38 -7.09
C SER A 11 5.12 -6.67 -6.42
N PRO A 12 5.57 -5.92 -5.39
CA PRO A 12 6.85 -6.20 -4.74
C PRO A 12 6.95 -7.60 -4.13
N LEU A 13 5.80 -8.18 -3.75
CA LEU A 13 5.72 -9.51 -3.16
C LEU A 13 5.60 -10.62 -4.21
N ARG A 14 5.54 -10.31 -5.50
CA ARG A 14 5.44 -11.33 -6.55
C ARG A 14 6.84 -11.71 -7.04
N LYS A 15 6.97 -12.91 -7.59
CA LYS A 15 8.15 -13.38 -8.30
C LYS A 15 7.71 -14.23 -9.48
N THR A 16 8.06 -13.79 -10.69
CA THR A 16 7.80 -14.54 -11.91
C THR A 16 8.99 -15.45 -12.18
N THR A 17 8.72 -16.72 -12.45
CA THR A 17 9.75 -17.69 -12.87
C THR A 17 9.32 -18.32 -14.17
N THR A 18 10.17 -18.23 -15.19
CA THR A 18 9.99 -18.94 -16.45
C THR A 18 10.91 -20.15 -16.48
N ARG A 19 10.35 -21.34 -16.67
CA ARG A 19 11.11 -22.58 -16.89
C ARG A 19 10.49 -23.37 -18.02
N LEU A 20 11.32 -23.79 -18.99
CA LEU A 20 10.91 -24.60 -20.14
C LEU A 20 9.69 -24.02 -20.88
N GLY A 21 9.68 -22.70 -21.11
CA GLY A 21 8.58 -22.00 -21.80
C GLY A 21 7.32 -21.77 -20.95
N VAL A 22 7.26 -22.28 -19.72
CA VAL A 22 6.14 -22.05 -18.79
C VAL A 22 6.48 -20.92 -17.83
N THR A 23 5.71 -19.85 -17.87
CA THR A 23 5.79 -18.72 -16.94
C THR A 23 4.83 -18.93 -15.78
N LYS A 24 5.35 -18.92 -14.55
CA LYS A 24 4.55 -19.01 -13.31
C LYS A 24 4.86 -17.82 -12.41
N GLN A 25 3.82 -17.14 -11.97
CA GLN A 25 3.92 -16.14 -10.91
C GLN A 25 3.75 -16.83 -9.55
N ARG A 26 4.58 -16.46 -8.57
CA ARG A 26 4.58 -17.01 -7.21
C ARG A 26 4.76 -15.88 -6.19
N LEU A 27 4.49 -16.19 -4.93
CA LEU A 27 4.83 -15.31 -3.81
C LEU A 27 6.35 -15.30 -3.59
N ASN A 28 6.93 -14.10 -3.47
CA ASN A 28 8.31 -13.90 -3.07
C ASN A 28 8.44 -14.00 -1.54
N LEU A 29 8.63 -15.22 -1.04
CA LEU A 29 8.74 -15.46 0.41
C LEU A 29 9.93 -14.71 1.04
N GLU A 30 11.02 -14.52 0.32
CA GLU A 30 12.19 -13.75 0.79
C GLU A 30 11.78 -12.32 1.12
N ALA A 31 11.06 -11.65 0.21
CA ALA A 31 10.55 -10.30 0.42
C ALA A 31 9.55 -10.23 1.58
N CYS A 32 8.65 -11.22 1.72
CA CYS A 32 7.73 -11.28 2.84
C CYS A 32 8.47 -11.40 4.18
N ILE A 33 9.48 -12.27 4.27
CA ILE A 33 10.28 -12.48 5.48
C ILE A 33 11.10 -11.23 5.81
N GLU A 34 11.69 -10.59 4.80
CA GLU A 34 12.41 -9.33 4.98
C GLU A 34 11.51 -8.26 5.60
N LEU A 35 10.30 -8.07 5.06
CA LEU A 35 9.31 -7.16 5.61
C LEU A 35 8.93 -7.53 7.05
N GLY A 36 8.64 -8.81 7.31
CA GLY A 36 8.28 -9.30 8.65
C GLY A 36 9.40 -9.18 9.69
N ARG A 37 10.67 -9.11 9.26
CA ARG A 37 11.83 -8.84 10.15
C ARG A 37 12.04 -7.35 10.38
N LYS A 38 11.82 -6.54 9.35
CA LYS A 38 12.08 -5.09 9.38
C LYS A 38 10.93 -4.29 9.99
N PHE A 39 9.71 -4.80 9.96
CA PHE A 39 8.52 -4.09 10.42
C PHE A 39 7.74 -4.89 11.44
N ASP A 40 7.01 -4.17 12.30
CA ASP A 40 6.12 -4.73 13.30
C ASP A 40 4.71 -4.93 12.72
N LEU A 41 4.35 -4.06 11.77
CA LEU A 41 3.10 -4.09 11.01
C LEU A 41 3.38 -3.89 9.52
N VAL A 42 2.75 -4.70 8.67
CA VAL A 42 2.81 -4.61 7.21
C VAL A 42 1.39 -4.49 6.68
N ILE A 43 1.02 -3.31 6.19
CA ILE A 43 -0.27 -3.02 5.58
C ILE A 43 -0.13 -3.20 4.06
N LEU A 44 -0.95 -4.04 3.47
CA LEU A 44 -0.95 -4.30 2.03
C LEU A 44 -2.36 -4.13 1.47
N GLY A 45 -2.55 -3.17 0.57
CA GLY A 45 -3.84 -2.87 -0.04
C GLY A 45 -3.74 -2.65 -1.55
N SER A 46 -4.68 -3.18 -2.33
CA SER A 46 -4.76 -2.94 -3.78
C SER A 46 -6.05 -3.48 -4.38
N LEU A 47 -6.32 -3.14 -5.65
CA LEU A 47 -7.41 -3.73 -6.45
C LEU A 47 -7.07 -5.11 -7.04
N THR A 48 -6.00 -5.76 -6.56
CA THR A 48 -5.66 -7.14 -6.97
C THR A 48 -6.73 -8.10 -6.49
N ALA A 49 -7.04 -9.12 -7.30
CA ALA A 49 -8.07 -10.11 -7.03
C ALA A 49 -7.93 -10.76 -5.64
N ASP A 50 -9.06 -11.10 -5.01
CA ASP A 50 -9.10 -11.61 -3.64
C ASP A 50 -8.34 -12.92 -3.48
N GLU A 51 -8.32 -13.75 -4.52
CA GLU A 51 -7.59 -15.02 -4.56
C GLU A 51 -6.08 -14.83 -4.38
N VAL A 52 -5.54 -13.69 -4.84
CA VAL A 52 -4.12 -13.37 -4.63
C VAL A 52 -3.85 -13.08 -3.15
N TYR A 53 -4.77 -12.39 -2.47
CA TYR A 53 -4.64 -12.09 -1.05
C TYR A 53 -4.83 -13.34 -0.19
N GLN A 54 -5.80 -14.18 -0.51
CA GLN A 54 -5.96 -15.50 0.11
C GLN A 54 -4.71 -16.36 -0.08
N TYR A 55 -4.13 -16.34 -1.29
CA TYR A 55 -2.88 -17.04 -1.56
C TYR A 55 -1.73 -16.50 -0.70
N ILE A 56 -1.57 -15.18 -0.59
CA ILE A 56 -0.56 -14.55 0.29
C ILE A 56 -0.77 -15.01 1.73
N GLU A 57 -1.97 -14.83 2.29
CA GLU A 57 -2.29 -15.17 3.67
C GLU A 57 -1.97 -16.64 4.01
N HIS A 58 -2.35 -17.55 3.12
CA HIS A 58 -2.16 -18.98 3.33
C HIS A 58 -0.69 -19.39 3.30
N HIS A 59 0.12 -18.72 2.48
CA HIS A 59 1.53 -19.06 2.25
C HIS A 59 2.52 -18.22 3.08
N LEU A 60 2.06 -17.18 3.79
CA LEU A 60 2.90 -16.45 4.73
C LEU A 60 3.38 -17.39 5.86
N PRO A 61 4.69 -17.37 6.21
CA PRO A 61 5.21 -18.06 7.39
C PRO A 61 4.44 -17.70 8.65
N ARG A 62 4.24 -18.69 9.54
CA ARG A 62 3.39 -18.54 10.73
C ARG A 62 3.88 -17.42 11.64
N GLU A 63 5.19 -17.20 11.69
CA GLU A 63 5.84 -16.22 12.55
C GLU A 63 5.55 -14.77 12.12
N ILE A 64 5.46 -14.52 10.82
CA ILE A 64 5.27 -13.16 10.29
C ILE A 64 3.82 -12.88 9.90
N ARG A 65 3.00 -13.91 9.67
CA ARG A 65 1.60 -13.77 9.25
C ARG A 65 0.79 -12.78 10.11
N PRO A 66 0.88 -12.79 11.46
CA PRO A 66 0.11 -11.85 12.29
C PRO A 66 0.47 -10.38 12.06
N LYS A 67 1.64 -10.10 11.49
CA LYS A 67 2.10 -8.74 11.17
C LYS A 67 1.46 -8.18 9.89
N PHE A 68 0.88 -9.02 9.04
CA PHE A 68 0.31 -8.59 7.77
C PHE A 68 -1.17 -8.24 7.92
N ARG A 69 -1.54 -7.03 7.48
CA ARG A 69 -2.93 -6.58 7.30
C ARG A 69 -3.22 -6.46 5.82
N LEU A 70 -4.17 -7.27 5.36
CA LEU A 70 -4.43 -7.51 3.96
C LEU A 70 -5.77 -6.92 3.54
N TYR A 71 -5.74 -6.01 2.57
CA TYR A 71 -6.89 -5.28 2.06
C TYR A 71 -7.05 -5.56 0.56
N SER A 72 -7.88 -6.55 0.23
CA SER A 72 -8.05 -7.04 -1.15
C SER A 72 -9.07 -6.24 -1.96
N ARG A 73 -9.28 -6.60 -3.23
CA ARG A 73 -10.24 -5.95 -4.12
C ARG A 73 -11.62 -5.77 -3.50
N SER A 74 -12.19 -6.80 -2.87
CA SER A 74 -13.52 -6.69 -2.24
C SER A 74 -13.60 -5.61 -1.16
N TYR A 75 -12.52 -5.37 -0.41
CA TYR A 75 -12.46 -4.26 0.55
C TYR A 75 -12.65 -2.92 -0.16
N PHE A 76 -11.93 -2.69 -1.25
CA PHE A 76 -11.98 -1.45 -2.04
C PHE A 76 -13.32 -1.26 -2.76
N HIS A 77 -13.99 -2.33 -3.18
CA HIS A 77 -15.30 -2.25 -3.85
C HIS A 77 -16.39 -1.63 -2.95
N ARG A 78 -16.28 -1.76 -1.62
CA ARG A 78 -17.18 -1.11 -0.65
C ARG A 78 -17.17 0.42 -0.74
N PHE A 79 -16.14 1.00 -1.34
CA PHE A 79 -15.98 2.45 -1.52
C PHE A 79 -16.40 2.92 -2.92
N GLY A 80 -17.11 2.08 -3.67
CA GLY A 80 -17.55 2.42 -5.03
C GLY A 80 -16.45 2.26 -6.08
N ALA A 81 -15.52 1.31 -5.89
CA ALA A 81 -14.51 0.98 -6.92
C ALA A 81 -15.13 0.55 -8.27
N ASP A 82 -16.38 0.11 -8.29
CA ASP A 82 -17.08 -0.21 -9.54
C ASP A 82 -17.67 1.04 -10.25
N ALA A 83 -17.76 2.18 -9.56
CA ALA A 83 -18.34 3.44 -10.07
C ALA A 83 -17.31 4.41 -10.68
N ILE A 84 -16.14 3.89 -11.11
CA ILE A 84 -15.01 4.64 -11.69
C ILE A 84 -15.40 5.53 -12.89
N LEU A 85 -16.54 5.25 -13.54
CA LEU A 85 -16.92 5.91 -14.78
C LEU A 85 -17.65 7.25 -14.63
N ARG A 86 -17.92 7.77 -13.41
CA ARG A 86 -18.81 8.96 -13.25
C ARG A 86 -18.31 10.10 -12.38
N THR A 87 -17.19 9.97 -11.66
CA THR A 87 -16.64 11.10 -10.87
C THR A 87 -15.11 11.13 -10.95
N ASN A 88 -14.51 12.32 -10.87
CA ASN A 88 -13.05 12.51 -10.79
C ASN A 88 -12.44 12.05 -9.45
N ASN A 89 -13.21 11.38 -8.58
CA ASN A 89 -12.78 11.00 -7.26
C ASN A 89 -12.45 9.50 -7.24
N ASP A 90 -11.15 9.20 -7.26
CA ASP A 90 -10.67 7.82 -7.24
C ASP A 90 -11.13 7.12 -5.94
N PRO A 91 -11.93 6.04 -6.02
CA PRO A 91 -12.48 5.36 -4.85
C PRO A 91 -11.39 4.76 -3.93
N ARG A 92 -10.18 4.55 -4.46
CA ARG A 92 -9.01 4.16 -3.67
C ARG A 92 -8.62 5.24 -2.65
N ASN A 93 -8.92 6.52 -2.90
CA ASN A 93 -8.64 7.59 -1.94
C ASN A 93 -9.41 7.37 -0.63
N ALA A 94 -10.70 7.07 -0.71
CA ALA A 94 -11.53 6.84 0.46
C ALA A 94 -11.13 5.54 1.18
N ALA A 95 -10.89 4.47 0.41
CA ALA A 95 -10.42 3.20 0.96
C ALA A 95 -9.10 3.35 1.72
N TRP A 96 -8.11 4.07 1.16
CA TRP A 96 -6.83 4.28 1.82
C TRP A 96 -6.93 5.18 3.06
N GLN A 97 -7.75 6.23 3.04
CA GLN A 97 -7.99 7.02 4.25
C GLN A 97 -8.57 6.15 5.37
N GLN A 98 -9.52 5.26 5.04
CA GLN A 98 -10.09 4.32 5.99
C GLN A 98 -9.02 3.34 6.51
N ILE A 99 -8.21 2.74 5.64
CA ILE A 99 -7.13 1.81 6.02
C ILE A 99 -6.13 2.49 6.96
N LEU A 100 -5.69 3.71 6.65
CA LEU A 100 -4.76 4.46 7.49
C LEU A 100 -5.36 4.73 8.87
N SER A 101 -6.61 5.19 8.92
CA SER A 101 -7.32 5.46 10.18
C SER A 101 -7.53 4.18 11.01
N GLU A 102 -7.93 3.07 10.40
CA GLU A 102 -8.16 1.77 11.07
C GLU A 102 -6.88 1.21 11.70
N ASN A 103 -5.72 1.54 11.14
CA ASN A 103 -4.40 1.10 11.65
C ASN A 103 -3.70 2.17 12.50
N GLY A 104 -4.39 3.26 12.86
CA GLY A 104 -3.81 4.32 13.69
C GLY A 104 -2.60 5.00 13.06
N VAL A 105 -2.56 5.09 11.73
CA VAL A 105 -1.53 5.82 10.99
C VAL A 105 -1.94 7.28 10.88
N ALA A 106 -1.07 8.19 11.30
CA ALA A 106 -1.30 9.64 11.14
C ALA A 106 -1.11 10.09 9.68
N PHE A 107 -2.08 10.85 9.15
CA PHE A 107 -2.04 11.41 7.81
C PHE A 107 -2.94 12.65 7.70
N ASP A 108 -2.66 13.51 6.72
CA ASP A 108 -3.47 14.67 6.37
C ASP A 108 -4.47 14.35 5.25
N VAL A 109 -5.70 14.85 5.37
CA VAL A 109 -6.73 14.73 4.32
C VAL A 109 -6.65 15.85 3.28
N LEU A 110 -6.00 16.96 3.64
CA LEU A 110 -5.86 18.18 2.85
C LEU A 110 -4.46 18.75 3.11
N LEU A 111 -3.66 18.85 2.05
CA LEU A 111 -2.37 19.54 2.11
C LEU A 111 -2.51 20.94 1.52
N SER A 112 -1.93 21.92 2.20
CA SER A 112 -1.75 23.26 1.63
C SER A 112 -0.41 23.32 0.90
N ARG A 113 -0.43 23.56 -0.40
CA ARG A 113 0.78 23.75 -1.22
C ARG A 113 0.79 25.15 -1.81
N VAL A 114 1.96 25.78 -1.82
CA VAL A 114 2.15 27.04 -2.53
C VAL A 114 2.48 26.69 -3.99
N GLY A 115 1.62 27.12 -4.91
CA GLY A 115 1.86 26.98 -6.35
C GLY A 115 3.03 27.84 -6.81
N SER A 116 3.52 27.57 -8.02
CA SER A 116 4.55 28.39 -8.68
C SER A 116 4.12 29.84 -8.90
N ASP A 117 2.80 30.10 -8.91
CA ASP A 117 2.16 31.41 -8.97
C ASP A 117 2.05 32.11 -7.59
N LYS A 118 2.66 31.52 -6.55
CA LYS A 118 2.61 31.97 -5.14
C LYS A 118 1.20 31.94 -4.52
N ARG A 119 0.23 31.26 -5.14
CA ARG A 119 -1.10 31.07 -4.55
C ARG A 119 -1.14 29.77 -3.75
N GLY A 120 -1.86 29.80 -2.63
CA GLY A 120 -2.14 28.60 -1.86
C GLY A 120 -3.17 27.73 -2.57
N HIS A 121 -2.82 26.49 -2.88
CA HIS A 121 -3.73 25.48 -3.37
C HIS A 121 -3.90 24.41 -2.29
N GLN A 122 -5.16 24.01 -2.06
CA GLN A 122 -5.46 22.84 -1.26
C GLN A 122 -5.50 21.61 -2.15
N GLN A 123 -4.71 20.60 -1.79
CA GLN A 123 -4.71 19.31 -2.43
C GLN A 123 -5.38 18.29 -1.51
N LYS A 124 -6.47 17.67 -1.99
CA LYS A 124 -7.12 16.55 -1.30
C LYS A 124 -6.22 15.32 -1.31
N PHE A 125 -6.38 14.48 -0.28
CA PHE A 125 -5.71 13.18 -0.18
C PHE A 125 -5.79 12.41 -1.48
N ARG A 126 -4.63 11.90 -1.91
CA ARG A 126 -4.51 11.03 -3.07
C ARG A 126 -3.66 9.81 -2.74
N TRP A 127 -4.20 8.62 -3.00
CA TRP A 127 -3.50 7.37 -2.71
C TRP A 127 -2.20 7.20 -3.52
N ASP A 128 -2.13 7.78 -4.73
CA ASP A 128 -0.96 7.70 -5.60
C ASP A 128 0.15 8.70 -5.21
N ALA A 129 -0.15 9.63 -4.32
CA ALA A 129 0.80 10.58 -3.73
C ALA A 129 0.86 10.43 -2.20
N MET A 130 0.62 9.21 -1.69
CA MET A 130 0.46 8.94 -0.25
C MET A 130 1.64 9.39 0.61
N SER A 131 2.87 9.35 0.10
CA SER A 131 4.07 9.80 0.82
C SER A 131 4.00 11.26 1.23
N ALA A 132 3.27 12.09 0.48
CA ALA A 132 3.09 13.50 0.81
C ALA A 132 2.05 13.73 1.92
N PHE A 133 1.14 12.79 2.15
CA PHE A 133 0.03 12.94 3.09
C PHE A 133 0.25 12.21 4.40
N VAL A 134 1.02 11.12 4.42
CA VAL A 134 1.32 10.39 5.65
C VAL A 134 2.32 11.18 6.48
N THR A 135 1.92 11.57 7.69
CA THR A 135 2.74 12.34 8.63
C THR A 135 3.32 11.48 9.75
N ASP A 136 2.93 10.21 9.81
CA ASP A 136 3.40 9.27 10.82
C ASP A 136 4.87 8.88 10.62
N PRO A 137 5.78 9.20 11.55
CA PRO A 137 7.21 8.90 11.41
C PRO A 137 7.52 7.40 11.52
N ARG A 138 6.55 6.57 11.91
CA ARG A 138 6.69 5.10 11.96
C ARG A 138 6.56 4.46 10.57
N VAL A 139 6.00 5.18 9.60
CA VAL A 139 5.64 4.63 8.31
C VAL A 139 6.80 4.65 7.34
N THR A 140 6.97 3.54 6.62
CA THR A 140 7.74 3.47 5.39
C THR A 140 6.82 2.97 4.29
N LEU A 141 6.67 3.74 3.22
CA LEU A 141 6.02 3.25 2.02
C LEU A 141 6.98 2.29 1.31
N VAL A 142 6.45 1.12 0.98
CA VAL A 142 7.20 0.09 0.26
C VAL A 142 6.59 -0.05 -1.12
N THR A 143 7.36 0.36 -2.12
CA THR A 143 7.01 0.29 -3.54
C THR A 143 7.96 -0.66 -4.26
N GLY A 144 7.87 -0.73 -5.58
CA GLY A 144 8.80 -1.51 -6.41
C GLY A 144 8.11 -2.37 -7.45
N ALA A 145 8.93 -2.84 -8.39
CA ALA A 145 8.55 -3.82 -9.39
C ALA A 145 8.52 -5.23 -8.78
N GLU A 146 8.23 -6.23 -9.61
CA GLU A 146 8.18 -7.62 -9.18
C GLU A 146 9.49 -8.07 -8.51
N GLY A 147 9.39 -8.53 -7.26
CA GLY A 147 10.51 -9.03 -6.48
C GLY A 147 11.46 -7.96 -5.94
N GLN A 148 11.14 -6.68 -6.09
CA GLN A 148 11.95 -5.56 -5.64
C GLN A 148 11.22 -4.77 -4.54
N LEU A 149 11.89 -4.60 -3.39
CA LEU A 149 11.41 -3.74 -2.31
C LEU A 149 12.15 -2.39 -2.36
N LEU A 150 11.42 -1.32 -2.67
CA LEU A 150 11.90 0.05 -2.62
C LEU A 150 11.28 0.75 -1.40
N TYR A 151 12.12 1.33 -0.56
CA TYR A 151 11.69 1.97 0.69
C TYR A 151 11.68 3.48 0.50
N ASP A 152 10.52 4.08 0.71
CA ASP A 152 10.31 5.53 0.69
C ASP A 152 9.76 5.95 2.06
N THR A 153 10.50 6.80 2.77
CA THR A 153 10.03 7.39 4.02
C THR A 153 9.25 8.66 3.68
N PRO A 154 8.03 8.84 4.19
CA PRO A 154 7.26 10.06 3.96
C PRO A 154 8.11 11.30 4.25
N GLU A 155 8.11 12.26 3.32
CA GLU A 155 8.74 13.55 3.57
C GLU A 155 7.98 14.20 4.73
N ALA A 156 8.69 14.53 5.82
CA ALA A 156 8.10 15.36 6.85
C ALA A 156 7.63 16.67 6.18
N ALA A 157 6.33 16.96 6.25
CA ALA A 157 5.80 18.23 5.79
C ALA A 157 6.48 19.34 6.59
N VAL A 158 7.42 20.06 5.95
CA VAL A 158 8.09 21.25 6.50
C VAL A 158 7.17 22.45 6.36
#